data_AF-A0A9X5AKN2-F1
#
_entry.id   AF-A0A9X5AKN2-F1
#
_cell.length_a   1.000
_cell.length_b   1.000
_cell.length_c   1.000
_cell.angle_alpha   90.00
_cell.angle_beta   90.00
_cell.angle_gamma   90.00
#
_symmetry.space_group_name_H-M   'P 1'
#
loop_
_entity.id
_entity.type
_entity.pdbx_description
1 polymer ?
#
loop_
_entity_poly.entity_id
_entity_poly.type
_entity_poly.pdbx_seq_one_letter_code
_entity_poly.pdbx_strand_id
1 'polypeptide(L)' 'MSIKEEILTTIEDVSKAAAKTSSNKNYGIYLSAISSLANILSVLANLEKESPDKAKIFANNDKKPVEEVEVNRDID' A
#
# COMPACT_ATOMS: atom_id res chain seq x y z
N MET A 1 19.01 10.56 0.55
CA MET A 1 18.10 10.15 1.64
C MET A 1 16.90 9.50 1.01
N SER A 2 16.60 8.26 1.40
CA SER A 2 15.43 7.52 0.91
C SER A 2 14.19 7.82 1.75
N ILE A 3 13.00 7.58 1.20
CA ILE A 3 11.73 7.73 1.94
C ILE A 3 11.69 6.89 3.22
N LYS A 4 12.31 5.70 3.20
CA LYS A 4 12.41 4.82 4.38
C LYS A 4 13.28 5.43 5.47
N GLU A 5 14.44 5.98 5.10
CA GLU A 5 15.34 6.65 6.05
C GLU A 5 14.67 7.88 6.68
N GLU A 6 13.90 8.63 5.89
CA GLU A 6 13.14 9.79 6.38
C GLU A 6 12.03 9.40 7.36
N ILE A 7 11.28 8.34 7.06
CA ILE A 7 10.26 7.82 7.98
C ILE A 7 10.89 7.31 9.28
N LEU A 8 11.99 6.56 9.20
CA LEU A 8 12.70 6.08 10.39
C LEU A 8 13.23 7.23 11.26
N THR A 9 13.83 8.24 10.64
CA THR A 9 14.30 9.46 11.34
C THR A 9 13.13 10.18 12.02
N THR A 10 11.99 10.30 11.32
CA THR A 10 10.78 10.92 11.88
C THR A 10 10.23 10.14 13.07
N ILE A 11 10.19 8.80 12.99
CA ILE A 11 9.79 7.95 14.13
C ILE A 11 10.71 8.19 15.33
N GLU A 12 12.02 8.28 15.11
CA GLU A 12 12.99 8.55 16.18
C GLU A 12 12.73 9.90 16.86
N ASP A 13 12.53 10.96 16.07
CA ASP A 13 12.28 12.31 16.60
C ASP A 13 10.96 12.40 17.36
N VAL A 14 9.89 11.80 16.82
CA VAL A 14 8.59 11.73 17.51
C VAL A 14 8.69 10.90 18.79
N SER A 15 9.46 9.82 18.80
CA SER A 15 9.70 9.01 20.01
C SER A 15 10.44 9.80 21.09
N LYS A 16 11.45 10.60 20.71
CA LYS A 16 12.14 11.51 21.63
C LYS A 16 11.19 12.57 22.20
N ALA A 17 10.27 13.10 21.39
CA ALA A 17 9.25 14.05 21.86
C ALA A 17 8.27 13.38 22.83
N ALA A 18 7.84 12.15 22.53
CA ALA A 18 6.96 11.36 23.40
C ALA A 18 7.60 11.09 24.77
N ALA A 19 8.88 10.73 24.80
CA ALA A 19 9.60 10.45 26.05
C ALA A 19 9.74 11.70 26.96
N LYS A 20 9.70 12.90 26.37
CA LYS A 20 9.85 14.18 27.10
C LYS A 20 8.51 14.79 27.52
N THR A 21 7.38 14.27 27.04
CA THR A 21 6.08 14.85 27.34
C THR A 21 5.53 14.36 28.68
N SER A 22 5.02 15.27 29.51
CA SER A 22 4.28 14.94 30.73
C SER A 22 2.76 14.88 30.52
N SER A 23 2.28 15.19 29.30
CA SER A 23 0.87 15.20 28.95
C SER A 23 0.46 13.86 28.36
N ASN A 24 -0.42 13.13 29.05
CA ASN A 24 -0.99 11.87 28.56
C ASN A 24 -1.69 12.04 27.20
N LYS A 25 -2.37 13.17 26.98
CA LYS A 25 -3.01 13.49 25.69
C LYS A 25 -1.96 13.59 24.58
N ASN A 26 -0.87 14.32 24.83
CA ASN A 26 0.19 14.48 23.82
C ASN A 26 0.94 13.17 23.60
N TYR A 27 1.19 12.40 24.66
CA TYR A 27 1.77 11.06 24.57
C TYR A 27 0.96 10.14 23.63
N GLY A 28 -0.37 10.12 23.79
CA GLY A 28 -1.27 9.36 22.90
C GLY A 28 -1.20 9.81 21.44
N ILE A 29 -1.06 11.11 21.18
CA ILE A 29 -0.89 11.66 19.82
C ILE A 29 0.43 11.18 19.22
N TYR A 30 1.55 11.28 19.96
CA TYR A 30 2.85 10.81 19.48
C TYR A 30 2.85 9.31 19.22
N LEU A 31 2.24 8.50 20.10
CA LEU A 31 2.11 7.06 19.91
C LEU A 31 1.32 6.73 18.64
N SER A 32 0.23 7.47 18.37
CA SER A 32 -0.58 7.30 17.16
C SER A 32 0.19 7.66 15.89
N ALA A 33 1.02 8.71 15.95
CA ALA A 33 1.88 9.11 14.84
C ALA A 33 2.96 8.04 14.54
N ILE A 34 3.63 7.53 15.58
CA ILE A 34 4.62 6.44 15.45
C ILE A 34 3.98 5.21 14.81
N SER A 35 2.80 4.80 15.31
CA SER A 35 2.07 3.64 14.76
C SER A 35 1.70 3.82 13.29
N SER A 36 1.24 5.01 12.90
CA SER A 36 0.90 5.31 11.51
C SER A 36 2.11 5.24 10.58
N LEU A 37 3.26 5.77 11.01
CA LEU A 37 4.51 5.72 10.25
C LEU A 37 5.04 4.28 10.12
N ALA A 38 4.94 3.47 11.18
CA ALA A 38 5.31 2.06 11.15
C ALA A 38 4.43 1.24 10.17
N ASN A 39 3.14 1.57 10.07
CA ASN A 39 2.25 0.97 9.08
C ASN A 39 2.67 1.32 7.66
N ILE A 40 3.04 2.58 7.39
CA ILE A 40 3.55 2.99 6.07
C ILE A 40 4.82 2.23 5.71
N LEU A 41 5.78 2.08 6.64
CA LEU A 41 6.98 1.27 6.41
C LEU A 41 6.64 -0.17 6.06
N SER A 42 5.65 -0.76 6.72
CA SER A 42 5.19 -2.12 6.45
C SER A 42 4.58 -2.25 5.05
N VAL A 43 3.77 -1.27 4.61
CA VAL A 43 3.23 -1.22 3.25
C VAL A 43 4.34 -1.10 2.22
N LEU A 44 5.30 -0.19 2.41
CA LEU A 44 6.44 -0.02 1.51
C LEU A 44 7.27 -1.31 1.40
N ALA A 45 7.53 -1.98 2.52
CA ALA A 45 8.25 -3.25 2.54
C ALA A 45 7.49 -4.37 1.82
N ASN A 46 6.15 -4.36 1.84
CA ASN A 46 5.35 -5.33 1.10
C ASN A 46 5.36 -5.04 -0.40
N LEU A 47 5.26 -3.78 -0.81
CA LEU A 47 5.33 -3.39 -2.22
C LEU A 47 6.67 -3.75 -2.86
N GLU A 48 7.77 -3.65 -2.13
CA GLU A 48 9.08 -4.09 -2.63
C GLU A 48 9.21 -5.61 -2.78
N LYS A 49 8.44 -6.37 -2.00
CA LYS A 49 8.41 -7.84 -2.09
C LYS A 49 7.50 -8.33 -3.21
N GLU A 50 6.53 -7.52 -3.63
CA GLU A 50 5.69 -7.86 -4.77
C GLU A 50 6.47 -7.70 -6.07
N SER A 51 6.69 -8.81 -6.79
CA SER A 51 7.30 -8.80 -8.11
C SER A 51 6.49 -7.88 -9.06
N PRO A 52 7.14 -7.04 -9.90
CA PRO A 52 6.47 -6.18 -10.87
C PRO A 52 5.59 -6.94 -11.87
N ASP A 53 5.71 -8.27 -11.97
CA ASP A 53 4.84 -9.09 -12.81
C ASP A 53 3.39 -9.20 -12.30
N LYS A 54 3.11 -8.94 -11.01
CA LYS A 54 1.73 -8.89 -10.51
C LYS A 54 0.99 -7.59 -10.87
N ALA A 55 1.72 -6.52 -11.21
CA ALA A 55 1.12 -5.25 -11.64
C ALA A 55 0.56 -5.29 -13.07
N LYS A 56 0.90 -6.31 -13.88
CA LYS A 56 0.50 -6.42 -15.29
C LYS A 56 -0.93 -6.95 -15.52
N ILE A 57 -1.66 -7.34 -14.47
CA ILE A 57 -2.96 -8.03 -14.65
C ILE A 57 -4.11 -7.03 -14.94
N PHE A 58 -3.93 -5.73 -14.74
CA PHE A 58 -4.98 -4.72 -15.01
C PHE A 58 -4.85 -3.98 -16.33
N ALA A 59 -3.82 -4.24 -17.14
CA ALA A 59 -3.56 -3.48 -18.37
C ALA A 59 -4.09 -4.13 -19.67
N ASN A 60 -4.72 -5.33 -19.62
CA ASN A 60 -5.02 -6.11 -20.82
C ASN A 60 -6.40 -6.79 -20.85
N ASN A 61 -7.46 -6.16 -20.33
CA ASN A 61 -8.83 -6.67 -20.52
C ASN A 61 -9.61 -6.03 -21.69
N ASP A 62 -8.99 -5.18 -22.51
CA ASP A 62 -9.68 -4.52 -23.63
C ASP A 62 -9.45 -5.12 -25.02
N LYS A 63 -8.93 -6.34 -25.15
CA LYS A 63 -8.95 -7.05 -26.45
C LYS A 63 -9.04 -8.57 -26.32
N LYS A 64 -10.24 -9.11 -26.61
CA LYS A 64 -10.55 -10.15 -27.62
C LYS A 64 -11.88 -10.86 -27.32
N PRO A 65 -12.51 -11.52 -28.30
CA PRO A 65 -13.04 -11.02 -29.57
C PRO A 65 -14.57 -11.29 -29.63
N VAL A 66 -15.25 -10.76 -30.64
CA VAL A 66 -16.65 -11.12 -30.92
C VAL A 66 -16.68 -12.61 -31.29
N GLU A 67 -17.32 -13.46 -30.49
CA GLU A 67 -17.75 -14.78 -30.95
C GLU A 67 -18.97 -14.58 -31.86
N GLU A 68 -18.75 -14.78 -33.17
CA GLU A 68 -19.84 -14.97 -34.12
C GLU A 68 -20.58 -16.25 -33.74
N VAL A 69 -21.78 -16.11 -33.20
CA VAL A 69 -22.70 -17.22 -32.99
C VAL A 69 -23.29 -17.58 -34.35
N GLU A 70 -22.70 -18.58 -35.01
CA GLU A 70 -23.26 -19.22 -36.19
C GLU A 70 -24.48 -20.05 -35.77
N VAL A 71 -25.68 -19.43 -35.83
CA VAL A 71 -26.93 -20.13 -35.58
C VAL A 71 -27.30 -20.93 -36.82
N ASN A 72 -26.80 -22.16 -36.92
CA ASN A 72 -27.39 -23.16 -37.81
C ASN A 72 -28.80 -23.49 -37.31
N ARG A 73 -29.82 -23.02 -38.03
CA ARG A 73 -31.19 -23.53 -37.89
C ARG A 73 -31.45 -24.45 -39.06
N ASP A 74 -31.31 -25.74 -38.80
CA ASP A 74 -31.88 -26.76 -39.64
C ASP A 74 -32.62 -27.78 -38.77
N ILE A 75 -33.93 -27.88 -39.04
CA ILE A 75 -34.80 -29.08 -38.96
C ILE A 75 -35.30 -29.44 -37.53
N ASP A 76 -36.58 -29.67 -37.24
CA ASP A 76 -37.77 -30.14 -37.99
C ASP A 76 -39.00 -29.21 -37.91
#